data_AF-A0A1E5NFL0-F1
#
_entry.id   AF-A0A1E5NFL0-F1
#
_cell.length_a   1.000
_cell.length_b   1.000
_cell.length_c   1.000
_cell.angle_alpha   90.00
_cell.angle_beta   90.00
_cell.angle_gamma   90.00
#
_symmetry.space_group_name_H-M   'P 1'
#
loop_
_entity.id
_entity.type
_entity.pdbx_description
1 polymer ?
#
loop_
_entity_poly.entity_id
_entity_poly.type
_entity_poly.pdbx_seq_one_letter_code
_entity_poly.pdbx_strand_id
1 'polypeptide(L)'
;MIKKTIYLTFTIILFLLIISCGKNTNNSTSPITKESSEYTVKGVDSKYDAAWKFFNADETGNNAVDVVIENGGISGLIVSNKTTKVNFTKDNIYSIADENKNKYYDRYFGYIVSSSDWVGEIQFPTDEYETVGYVYIRNKRSSDIIAGIIDKAPGDKEGIAQGYWGKRSRTDNGLKRTVDVQGDFVTYYENDIQKLKIPSKFFDLSKGSGFYGYTIILGLLYSGISINTYNSQDVSILPSIYFEYIDYNYILDITLRDDGVPISAKYNKTVTVISPGDILYSKAD
;
A
#
# COMPACT_ATOMS: atom_id res chain seq x y z
N MET A 1 -57.73 44.44 12.68
CA MET A 1 -57.47 43.04 12.27
C MET A 1 -56.91 42.93 10.84
N ILE A 2 -56.17 43.92 10.33
CA ILE A 2 -55.77 44.04 8.91
C ILE A 2 -54.26 43.76 8.68
N LYS A 3 -53.44 43.68 9.74
CA LYS A 3 -51.99 43.45 9.62
C LYS A 3 -51.55 41.98 9.59
N LYS A 4 -52.41 41.02 9.99
CA LYS A 4 -52.09 39.58 9.92
C LYS A 4 -52.43 38.93 8.58
N THR A 5 -53.36 39.51 7.82
CA THR A 5 -53.77 38.98 6.51
C THR A 5 -52.71 39.22 5.43
N ILE A 6 -51.96 40.32 5.51
CA ILE A 6 -50.93 40.68 4.51
C ILE A 6 -49.73 39.71 4.52
N TYR A 7 -49.35 39.18 5.70
CA TYR A 7 -48.26 38.21 5.81
C TYR A 7 -48.64 36.82 5.31
N LEU A 8 -49.91 36.42 5.42
CA LEU A 8 -50.38 35.13 4.89
C LEU A 8 -50.42 35.14 3.34
N THR A 9 -50.80 36.26 2.72
CA THR A 9 -50.85 36.37 1.25
C THR A 9 -49.44 36.42 0.63
N PHE A 10 -48.46 37.07 1.28
CA PHE A 10 -47.09 37.14 0.76
C PHE A 10 -46.36 35.78 0.83
N THR A 11 -46.69 34.95 1.83
CA THR A 11 -46.05 33.63 2.02
C THR A 11 -46.58 32.59 1.02
N ILE A 12 -47.85 32.68 0.62
CA ILE A 12 -48.45 31.79 -0.39
C ILE A 12 -47.97 32.14 -1.81
N ILE A 13 -47.75 33.43 -2.11
CA ILE A 13 -47.23 33.86 -3.42
C ILE A 13 -45.77 33.44 -3.62
N LEU A 14 -44.96 33.39 -2.54
CA LEU A 14 -43.57 32.94 -2.63
C LEU A 14 -43.43 31.42 -2.86
N PHE A 15 -44.41 30.62 -2.43
CA PHE A 15 -44.44 29.16 -2.67
C PHE A 15 -44.99 28.76 -4.05
N LEU A 16 -45.79 29.63 -4.70
CA LEU A 16 -46.29 29.39 -6.05
C LEU A 16 -45.25 29.64 -7.16
N LEU A 17 -44.13 30.30 -6.87
CA LEU A 17 -43.02 30.50 -7.82
C LEU A 17 -42.03 29.32 -7.91
N ILE A 18 -42.16 28.30 -7.05
CA ILE A 18 -41.22 27.16 -7.02
C ILE A 18 -41.84 25.91 -7.68
N ILE A 19 -43.12 25.93 -8.06
CA ILE A 19 -43.79 24.78 -8.66
C ILE A 19 -44.47 25.19 -9.97
N SER A 20 -43.81 24.81 -11.07
CA SER A 20 -44.40 24.53 -12.39
C SER A 20 -44.61 25.69 -13.38
N CYS A 21 -43.64 25.85 -14.28
CA CYS A 21 -43.78 25.56 -15.72
C CYS A 21 -42.36 25.45 -16.30
N GLY A 22 -41.93 24.42 -17.03
CA GLY A 22 -42.70 23.45 -17.81
C GLY A 22 -42.21 23.48 -19.26
N LYS A 23 -41.31 22.55 -19.59
CA LYS A 23 -41.04 21.97 -20.92
C LYS A 23 -40.97 22.91 -22.13
N ASN A 24 -39.74 23.22 -22.55
CA ASN A 24 -39.35 22.98 -23.94
C ASN A 24 -38.30 21.88 -23.95
N THR A 25 -38.68 20.79 -24.62
CA THR A 25 -37.86 19.64 -24.97
C THR A 25 -36.69 20.08 -25.83
N ASN A 26 -35.55 20.33 -25.21
CA ASN A 26 -34.31 19.83 -25.78
C ASN A 26 -33.89 18.70 -24.86
N ASN A 27 -34.01 17.46 -25.34
CA ASN A 27 -33.15 16.37 -24.89
C ASN A 27 -31.71 16.75 -25.24
N SER A 28 -31.17 17.75 -24.55
CA SER A 28 -29.76 17.76 -24.24
C SER A 28 -29.66 16.90 -23.00
N THR A 29 -29.69 15.58 -23.18
CA THR A 29 -28.63 14.80 -22.55
C THR A 29 -27.35 15.45 -23.07
N SER A 30 -26.91 16.54 -22.42
CA SER A 30 -25.52 16.93 -22.49
C SER A 30 -24.82 15.61 -22.23
N PRO A 31 -23.98 15.11 -23.15
CA PRO A 31 -23.24 13.91 -22.84
C PRO A 31 -22.61 14.25 -21.49
N ILE A 32 -22.84 13.40 -20.48
CA ILE A 32 -21.93 13.37 -19.35
C ILE A 32 -20.60 13.28 -20.06
N THR A 33 -19.85 14.39 -20.08
CA THR A 33 -18.52 14.41 -20.65
C THR A 33 -17.84 13.33 -19.85
N LYS A 34 -17.70 12.14 -20.45
CA LYS A 34 -16.96 11.03 -19.85
C LYS A 34 -15.68 11.71 -19.45
N GLU A 35 -15.43 11.83 -18.15
CA GLU A 35 -14.18 12.42 -17.69
C GLU A 35 -13.10 11.70 -18.48
N SER A 36 -12.36 12.49 -19.26
CA SER A 36 -11.40 11.93 -20.20
C SER A 36 -10.35 11.26 -19.35
N SER A 37 -10.34 9.93 -19.37
CA SER A 37 -9.35 9.17 -18.63
C SER A 37 -8.04 9.21 -19.40
N GLU A 38 -6.96 9.55 -18.72
CA GLU A 38 -5.60 9.37 -19.23
C GLU A 38 -5.17 7.88 -19.18
N TYR A 39 -5.93 7.05 -18.47
CA TYR A 39 -5.67 5.61 -18.33
C TYR A 39 -6.29 4.83 -19.48
N THR A 40 -5.47 3.95 -20.04
CA THR A 40 -5.90 3.00 -21.08
C THR A 40 -5.55 1.58 -20.66
N VAL A 41 -6.27 0.61 -21.22
CA VAL A 41 -5.94 -0.80 -21.04
C VAL A 41 -4.57 -1.05 -21.66
N LYS A 42 -3.60 -1.43 -20.84
CA LYS A 42 -2.23 -1.77 -21.28
C LYS A 42 -1.91 -3.24 -21.02
N GLY A 43 -2.36 -3.77 -19.88
CA GLY A 43 -1.77 -4.98 -19.31
C GLY A 43 -0.41 -4.70 -18.65
N VAL A 44 0.12 -5.70 -17.96
CA VAL A 44 1.52 -5.70 -17.51
C VAL A 44 2.44 -5.82 -18.72
N ASP A 45 3.55 -5.09 -18.75
CA ASP A 45 4.51 -5.18 -19.85
C ASP A 45 5.21 -6.54 -19.90
N SER A 46 5.44 -7.07 -21.11
CA SER A 46 5.97 -8.43 -21.32
C SER A 46 7.38 -8.66 -20.77
N LYS A 47 8.13 -7.60 -20.46
CA LYS A 47 9.43 -7.71 -19.77
C LYS A 47 9.30 -8.33 -18.36
N TYR A 48 8.11 -8.28 -17.79
CA TYR A 48 7.79 -8.92 -16.51
C TYR A 48 7.20 -10.32 -16.67
N ASP A 49 6.98 -10.81 -17.89
CA ASP A 49 6.45 -12.17 -18.14
C ASP A 49 7.40 -13.22 -17.56
N ALA A 50 6.93 -13.92 -16.53
CA ALA A 50 7.66 -14.95 -15.80
C ALA A 50 6.77 -15.55 -14.69
N ALA A 51 7.27 -16.61 -14.06
CA ALA A 51 6.84 -16.98 -12.71
C ALA A 51 7.54 -16.07 -11.69
N TRP A 52 6.74 -15.48 -10.81
CA TRP A 52 7.15 -14.68 -9.66
C TRP A 52 6.69 -15.37 -8.38
N LYS A 53 7.22 -14.95 -7.24
CA LYS A 53 6.68 -15.30 -5.94
C LYS A 53 5.98 -14.11 -5.32
N PHE A 54 4.85 -14.35 -4.68
CA PHE A 54 4.15 -13.36 -3.88
C PHE A 54 4.19 -13.73 -2.40
N PHE A 55 4.63 -12.79 -1.58
CA PHE A 55 4.68 -12.89 -0.14
C PHE A 55 3.62 -11.94 0.44
N ASN A 56 2.62 -12.50 1.11
CA ASN A 56 1.49 -11.74 1.64
C ASN A 56 1.89 -10.88 2.84
N ALA A 57 1.23 -9.76 3.08
CA ALA A 57 1.51 -8.84 4.18
C ALA A 57 0.82 -9.27 5.51
N ASP A 58 0.63 -10.57 5.71
CA ASP A 58 -0.14 -11.14 6.82
C ASP A 58 0.57 -12.35 7.44
N GLU A 59 -0.17 -13.16 8.21
CA GLU A 59 0.38 -14.35 8.87
C GLU A 59 0.97 -15.41 7.91
N THR A 60 0.51 -15.44 6.66
CA THR A 60 0.99 -16.32 5.59
C THR A 60 2.21 -15.78 4.87
N GLY A 61 2.61 -14.54 5.15
CA GLY A 61 3.69 -13.82 4.47
C GLY A 61 5.07 -14.45 4.52
N ASN A 62 5.29 -15.40 5.44
CA ASN A 62 6.51 -16.21 5.49
C ASN A 62 6.52 -17.37 4.49
N ASN A 63 5.45 -17.57 3.71
CA ASN A 63 5.41 -18.55 2.65
C ASN A 63 5.04 -17.88 1.34
N ALA A 64 5.96 -17.92 0.39
CA ALA A 64 5.71 -17.47 -0.95
C ALA A 64 4.68 -18.35 -1.67
N VAL A 65 3.86 -17.73 -2.51
CA VAL A 65 3.00 -18.42 -3.46
C VAL A 65 3.37 -18.06 -4.90
N ASP A 66 3.18 -19.00 -5.81
CA ASP A 66 3.45 -18.78 -7.22
C ASP A 66 2.45 -17.81 -7.83
N VAL A 67 3.00 -16.80 -8.51
CA VAL A 67 2.26 -15.85 -9.34
C VAL A 67 2.82 -15.91 -10.75
N VAL A 68 1.94 -15.96 -11.74
CA VAL A 68 2.35 -15.97 -13.15
C VAL A 68 1.92 -14.67 -13.79
N ILE A 69 2.88 -13.98 -14.41
CA ILE A 69 2.65 -12.84 -15.28
C ILE A 69 2.83 -13.33 -16.71
N GLU A 70 1.79 -13.16 -17.52
CA GLU A 70 1.79 -13.60 -18.90
C GLU A 70 0.72 -12.85 -19.68
N ASN A 71 1.00 -12.51 -20.95
CA ASN A 71 0.03 -11.89 -21.87
C ASN A 71 -0.61 -10.61 -21.31
N GLY A 72 0.15 -9.89 -20.48
CA GLY A 72 -0.28 -8.67 -19.79
C GLY A 72 -1.27 -8.89 -18.65
N GLY A 73 -1.55 -10.13 -18.26
CA GLY A 73 -2.30 -10.47 -17.04
C GLY A 73 -1.39 -10.90 -15.90
N ILE A 74 -2.00 -11.10 -14.72
CA ILE A 74 -1.34 -11.64 -13.52
C ILE A 74 -2.30 -12.62 -12.83
N SER A 75 -1.77 -13.76 -12.41
CA SER A 75 -2.57 -14.82 -11.80
C SER A 75 -1.90 -15.43 -10.60
N GLY A 76 -2.69 -15.90 -9.62
CA GLY A 76 -2.19 -16.57 -8.43
C GLY A 76 -2.00 -15.68 -7.19
N LEU A 77 -2.37 -14.39 -7.26
CA LEU A 77 -2.36 -13.50 -6.09
C LEU A 77 -3.34 -14.03 -5.03
N ILE A 78 -2.99 -13.93 -3.75
CA ILE A 78 -3.82 -14.45 -2.65
C ILE A 78 -4.38 -13.30 -1.81
N VAL A 79 -5.66 -13.41 -1.45
CA VAL A 79 -6.32 -12.49 -0.53
C VAL A 79 -5.75 -12.66 0.87
N SER A 80 -5.38 -11.55 1.52
CA SER A 80 -4.81 -11.55 2.85
C SER A 80 -5.74 -12.20 3.88
N ASN A 81 -5.15 -13.03 4.75
CA ASN A 81 -5.77 -13.88 5.77
C ASN A 81 -6.72 -14.94 5.20
N LYS A 82 -6.55 -15.29 3.91
CA LYS A 82 -7.36 -16.29 3.21
C LYS A 82 -6.49 -17.14 2.29
N THR A 83 -7.08 -18.21 1.76
CA THR A 83 -6.46 -19.07 0.74
C THR A 83 -6.97 -18.78 -0.67
N THR A 84 -7.93 -17.87 -0.81
CA THR A 84 -8.57 -17.51 -2.08
C THR A 84 -7.55 -16.85 -3.01
N LYS A 85 -7.40 -17.42 -4.21
CA LYS A 85 -6.62 -16.83 -5.31
C LYS A 85 -7.47 -15.91 -6.16
N VAL A 86 -6.87 -14.81 -6.62
CA VAL A 86 -7.47 -13.81 -7.50
C VAL A 86 -6.55 -13.60 -8.70
N ASN A 87 -7.15 -13.48 -9.88
CA ASN A 87 -6.46 -13.30 -11.14
C ASN A 87 -7.00 -12.05 -11.82
N PHE A 88 -6.12 -11.32 -12.53
CA PHE A 88 -6.48 -10.14 -13.30
C PHE A 88 -5.99 -10.33 -14.74
N THR A 89 -6.90 -10.22 -15.69
CA THR A 89 -6.54 -10.27 -17.12
C THR A 89 -6.01 -8.91 -17.56
N LYS A 90 -5.42 -8.86 -18.76
CA LYS A 90 -4.97 -7.62 -19.41
C LYS A 90 -6.01 -6.51 -19.37
N ASP A 91 -7.28 -6.84 -19.60
CA ASP A 91 -8.40 -5.87 -19.65
C ASP A 91 -8.73 -5.26 -18.28
N ASN A 92 -8.17 -5.80 -17.19
CA ASN A 92 -8.32 -5.26 -15.84
C ASN A 92 -7.16 -4.34 -15.44
N ILE A 93 -6.15 -4.18 -16.29
CA ILE A 93 -4.88 -3.56 -15.94
C ILE A 93 -4.63 -2.34 -16.83
N TYR A 94 -4.54 -1.19 -16.17
CA TYR A 94 -4.52 0.13 -16.77
C TYR A 94 -3.20 0.86 -16.47
N SER A 95 -2.79 1.71 -17.40
CA SER A 95 -1.71 2.66 -17.17
C SER A 95 -1.93 3.93 -17.99
N ILE A 96 -1.13 4.95 -17.69
CA ILE A 96 -1.07 6.19 -18.48
C ILE A 96 -0.08 6.02 -19.63
N ALA A 97 -0.33 6.67 -20.76
CA ALA A 97 0.58 6.66 -21.92
C ALA A 97 1.93 7.34 -21.64
N ASP A 98 1.93 8.42 -20.86
CA ASP A 98 3.14 9.02 -20.30
C ASP A 98 3.64 8.19 -19.12
N GLU A 99 4.56 7.27 -19.41
CA GLU A 99 5.09 6.33 -18.43
C GLU A 99 5.74 7.00 -17.22
N ASN A 100 6.23 8.23 -17.37
CA ASN A 100 6.87 8.94 -16.26
C ASN A 100 5.86 9.39 -15.19
N LYS A 101 4.57 9.51 -15.53
CA LYS A 101 3.51 9.82 -14.56
C LYS A 101 3.16 8.62 -13.66
N ASN A 102 3.48 7.41 -14.11
CA ASN A 102 3.28 6.17 -13.36
C ASN A 102 4.58 5.63 -12.75
N LYS A 103 5.65 6.43 -12.76
CA LYS A 103 6.90 6.11 -12.07
C LYS A 103 6.91 6.70 -10.66
N TYR A 104 7.22 5.87 -9.69
CA TYR A 104 7.36 6.26 -8.28
C TYR A 104 8.82 6.14 -7.86
N TYR A 105 9.34 7.22 -7.27
CA TYR A 105 10.72 7.36 -6.81
C TYR A 105 11.77 7.05 -7.89
N ASP A 106 11.41 7.22 -9.16
CA ASP A 106 12.21 6.83 -10.32
C ASP A 106 12.66 5.35 -10.34
N ARG A 107 12.00 4.50 -9.54
CA ARG A 107 12.40 3.09 -9.32
C ARG A 107 11.30 2.09 -9.62
N TYR A 108 10.03 2.49 -9.50
CA TYR A 108 8.90 1.58 -9.68
C TYR A 108 7.93 2.11 -10.71
N PHE A 109 7.43 1.25 -11.60
CA PHE A 109 6.34 1.54 -12.50
C PHE A 109 5.04 0.92 -11.96
N GLY A 110 4.01 1.75 -11.78
CA GLY A 110 2.69 1.33 -11.29
C GLY A 110 1.69 1.03 -12.41
N TYR A 111 1.00 -0.10 -12.25
CA TYR A 111 -0.17 -0.49 -13.02
C TYR A 111 -1.40 -0.47 -12.13
N ILE A 112 -2.45 0.22 -12.57
CA ILE A 112 -3.72 0.25 -11.85
C ILE A 112 -4.55 -0.97 -12.21
N VAL A 113 -4.92 -1.73 -11.19
CA VAL A 113 -5.90 -2.81 -11.32
C VAL A 113 -7.28 -2.25 -11.07
N SER A 114 -8.19 -2.45 -12.03
CA SER A 114 -9.62 -2.25 -11.84
C SER A 114 -10.39 -3.39 -12.48
N SER A 115 -10.96 -4.25 -11.64
CA SER A 115 -11.81 -5.37 -11.99
C SER A 115 -13.12 -5.27 -11.20
N SER A 116 -14.14 -6.04 -11.58
CA SER A 116 -15.52 -5.98 -11.06
C SER A 116 -15.62 -5.56 -9.59
N ASP A 117 -14.93 -6.26 -8.70
CA ASP A 117 -14.92 -6.02 -7.25
C ASP A 117 -13.56 -5.54 -6.71
N TRP A 118 -12.53 -5.41 -7.54
CA TRP A 118 -11.16 -5.13 -7.08
C TRP A 118 -10.61 -3.84 -7.65
N VAL A 119 -9.93 -3.04 -6.82
CA VAL A 119 -9.25 -1.81 -7.24
C VAL A 119 -7.96 -1.62 -6.45
N GLY A 120 -6.90 -1.22 -7.14
CA GLY A 120 -5.62 -0.97 -6.50
C GLY A 120 -4.49 -0.86 -7.50
N GLU A 121 -3.28 -1.22 -7.05
CA GLU A 121 -2.08 -1.08 -7.84
C GLU A 121 -1.15 -2.29 -7.69
N ILE A 122 -0.45 -2.58 -8.77
CA ILE A 122 0.71 -3.45 -8.80
C ILE A 122 1.89 -2.61 -9.29
N GLN A 123 2.98 -2.64 -8.55
CA GLN A 123 4.20 -1.92 -8.85
C GLN A 123 5.31 -2.89 -9.18
N PHE A 124 6.03 -2.62 -10.26
CA PHE A 124 7.19 -3.39 -10.68
C PHE A 124 8.44 -2.51 -10.74
N PRO A 125 9.62 -3.07 -10.48
CA PRO A 125 10.87 -2.34 -10.59
C PRO A 125 11.13 -1.92 -12.04
N THR A 126 11.58 -0.68 -12.25
CA THR A 126 11.95 -0.19 -13.58
C THR A 126 13.36 -0.60 -13.98
N ASP A 127 14.24 -0.79 -13.00
CA ASP A 127 15.59 -1.30 -13.17
C ASP A 127 15.58 -2.82 -13.37
N GLU A 128 16.36 -3.34 -14.32
CA GLU A 128 16.43 -4.77 -14.63
C GLU A 128 17.13 -5.61 -13.55
N TYR A 129 17.95 -4.99 -12.69
CA TYR A 129 18.64 -5.62 -11.57
C TYR A 129 17.80 -5.67 -10.30
N GLU A 130 16.73 -4.87 -10.22
CA GLU A 130 15.76 -4.94 -9.13
C GLU A 130 14.70 -6.01 -9.47
N THR A 131 14.45 -6.93 -8.54
CA THR A 131 13.56 -8.09 -8.78
C THR A 131 12.24 -7.99 -8.03
N VAL A 132 12.09 -6.98 -7.18
CA VAL A 132 11.02 -6.89 -6.21
C VAL A 132 10.05 -5.77 -6.55
N GLY A 133 8.76 -6.07 -6.45
CA GLY A 133 7.66 -5.15 -6.61
C GLY A 133 6.69 -5.19 -5.42
N TYR A 134 5.59 -4.48 -5.56
CA TYR A 134 4.57 -4.34 -4.52
C TYR A 134 3.16 -4.53 -5.09
N VAL A 135 2.29 -5.16 -4.32
CA VAL A 135 0.86 -5.32 -4.65
C VAL A 135 0.02 -4.74 -3.52
N TYR A 136 -0.95 -3.90 -3.87
CA TYR A 136 -1.98 -3.45 -2.95
C TYR A 136 -3.30 -3.25 -3.67
N ILE A 137 -4.22 -4.20 -3.46
CA ILE A 137 -5.51 -4.23 -4.15
C ILE A 137 -6.60 -4.49 -3.11
N ARG A 138 -7.59 -3.60 -3.08
CA ARG A 138 -8.71 -3.64 -2.15
C ARG A 138 -9.96 -4.13 -2.86
N ASN A 139 -10.77 -4.90 -2.15
CA ASN A 139 -12.11 -5.21 -2.62
C ASN A 139 -13.05 -4.01 -2.38
N LYS A 140 -13.81 -3.61 -3.38
CA LYS A 140 -14.72 -2.45 -3.35
C LYS A 140 -15.95 -2.66 -2.46
N ARG A 141 -16.26 -3.91 -2.12
CA ARG A 141 -17.51 -4.31 -1.45
C ARG A 141 -17.30 -4.99 -0.10
N SER A 142 -16.06 -5.26 0.28
CA SER A 142 -15.72 -5.94 1.53
C SER A 142 -14.41 -5.41 2.09
N SER A 143 -14.02 -5.90 3.27
CA SER A 143 -12.73 -5.59 3.88
C SER A 143 -11.57 -6.42 3.31
N ASP A 144 -11.80 -7.19 2.24
CA ASP A 144 -10.77 -8.05 1.65
C ASP A 144 -9.69 -7.22 0.95
N ILE A 145 -8.44 -7.61 1.13
CA ILE A 145 -7.27 -6.94 0.56
C ILE A 145 -6.31 -8.00 0.04
N ILE A 146 -5.60 -7.69 -1.03
CA ILE A 146 -4.40 -8.39 -1.51
C ILE A 146 -3.26 -7.41 -1.28
N ALA A 147 -2.41 -7.65 -0.30
CA ALA A 147 -1.29 -6.78 0.02
C ALA A 147 -0.01 -7.60 0.21
N GLY A 148 1.11 -7.18 -0.37
CA GLY A 148 2.36 -7.92 -0.19
C GLY A 148 3.45 -7.57 -1.18
N ILE A 149 4.58 -8.27 -1.05
CA ILE A 149 5.74 -8.13 -1.91
C ILE A 149 5.68 -9.19 -3.02
N ILE A 150 5.98 -8.80 -4.26
CA ILE A 150 6.16 -9.74 -5.37
C ILE A 150 7.63 -9.75 -5.79
N ASP A 151 8.22 -10.91 -6.07
CA ASP A 151 9.65 -11.06 -6.35
C ASP A 151 9.88 -12.01 -7.53
N LYS A 152 10.61 -11.55 -8.56
CA LYS A 152 10.92 -12.29 -9.79
C LYS A 152 12.00 -13.35 -9.57
N ALA A 153 12.93 -13.10 -8.65
CA ALA A 153 14.05 -13.98 -8.38
C ALA A 153 14.28 -14.08 -6.87
N PRO A 154 13.32 -14.64 -6.14
CA PRO A 154 13.46 -14.76 -4.70
C PRO A 154 14.56 -15.78 -4.42
N GLY A 155 15.65 -15.30 -3.84
CA GLY A 155 16.57 -16.17 -3.12
C GLY A 155 15.87 -16.83 -1.94
N ASP A 156 16.55 -17.78 -1.30
CA ASP A 156 16.06 -18.36 -0.06
C ASP A 156 15.96 -17.27 1.01
N LYS A 157 14.72 -16.97 1.44
CA LYS A 157 14.46 -16.01 2.51
C LYS A 157 14.46 -16.73 3.85
N GLU A 158 15.61 -16.66 4.53
CA GLU A 158 15.81 -17.25 5.87
C GLU A 158 15.09 -16.46 6.97
N GLY A 159 14.73 -15.21 6.71
CA GLY A 159 14.16 -14.29 7.69
C GLY A 159 15.23 -13.78 8.67
N ILE A 160 14.81 -13.46 9.89
CA ILE A 160 15.69 -12.85 10.90
C ILE A 160 16.29 -13.92 11.81
N ALA A 161 17.61 -13.96 11.92
CA ALA A 161 18.33 -14.89 12.78
C ALA A 161 17.92 -14.79 14.25
N GLN A 162 17.87 -15.93 14.94
CA GLN A 162 17.40 -16.08 16.33
C GLN A 162 18.08 -15.14 17.33
N GLY A 163 19.34 -14.77 17.09
CA GLY A 163 20.03 -13.82 17.93
C GLY A 163 19.31 -12.46 18.06
N TYR A 164 18.63 -12.02 17.01
CA TYR A 164 17.92 -10.74 17.00
C TYR A 164 16.55 -10.80 17.69
N TRP A 165 16.07 -12.01 18.02
CA TRP A 165 14.74 -12.19 18.60
C TRP A 165 14.63 -11.57 20.00
N GLY A 166 13.40 -11.32 20.41
CA GLY A 166 13.05 -10.75 21.70
C GLY A 166 12.39 -9.38 21.60
N LYS A 167 11.75 -9.01 22.71
CA LYS A 167 11.04 -7.75 22.88
C LYS A 167 11.93 -6.71 23.51
N ARG A 168 11.94 -5.51 22.94
CA ARG A 168 12.75 -4.38 23.41
C ARG A 168 11.95 -3.08 23.33
N SER A 169 12.08 -2.25 24.35
CA SER A 169 11.30 -1.02 24.49
C SER A 169 12.19 0.15 24.85
N ARG A 170 11.82 1.34 24.37
CA ARG A 170 12.36 2.62 24.85
C ARG A 170 11.21 3.59 25.04
N THR A 171 11.24 4.30 26.16
CA THR A 171 10.39 5.46 26.38
C THR A 171 11.19 6.72 26.14
N ASP A 172 10.69 7.61 25.28
CA ASP A 172 11.28 8.92 25.02
C ASP A 172 10.16 9.95 24.90
N ASN A 173 10.30 11.08 25.59
CA ASN A 173 9.28 12.15 25.67
C ASN A 173 7.85 11.65 25.94
N GLY A 174 7.70 10.65 26.82
CA GLY A 174 6.40 10.06 27.19
C GLY A 174 5.81 9.08 26.16
N LEU A 175 6.49 8.85 25.04
CA LEU A 175 6.11 7.86 24.03
C LEU A 175 6.93 6.58 24.21
N LYS A 176 6.26 5.49 24.60
CA LYS A 176 6.86 4.16 24.72
C LYS A 176 6.83 3.47 23.37
N ARG A 177 7.98 3.29 22.76
CA ARG A 177 8.16 2.53 21.52
C ARG A 177 8.67 1.14 21.83
N THR A 178 8.05 0.12 21.25
CA THR A 178 8.45 -1.28 21.47
C THR A 178 8.58 -1.99 20.14
N VAL A 179 9.67 -2.72 19.96
CA VAL A 179 9.86 -3.66 18.86
C VAL A 179 9.92 -5.07 19.44
N ASP A 180 9.16 -5.98 18.86
CA ASP A 180 9.13 -7.38 19.21
C ASP A 180 9.51 -8.21 17.99
N VAL A 181 10.73 -8.77 18.03
CA VAL A 181 11.26 -9.60 16.94
C VAL A 181 11.02 -11.05 17.32
N GLN A 182 10.17 -11.72 16.57
CA GLN A 182 9.86 -13.13 16.69
C GLN A 182 10.28 -13.84 15.40
N GLY A 183 10.41 -15.17 15.42
CA GLY A 183 10.88 -15.94 14.26
C GLY A 183 10.10 -15.67 12.98
N ASP A 184 8.79 -15.53 13.09
CA ASP A 184 7.91 -15.29 11.94
C ASP A 184 7.57 -13.82 11.72
N PHE A 185 7.69 -12.94 12.73
CA PHE A 185 7.20 -11.56 12.64
C PHE A 185 8.05 -10.56 13.40
N VAL A 186 8.13 -9.35 12.85
CA VAL A 186 8.56 -8.15 13.57
C VAL A 186 7.33 -7.30 13.85
N THR A 187 7.07 -6.99 15.12
CA THR A 187 5.93 -6.18 15.52
C THR A 187 6.39 -4.91 16.21
N TYR A 188 5.89 -3.76 15.75
CA TYR A 188 6.18 -2.45 16.34
C TYR A 188 4.95 -1.89 17.04
N TYR A 189 5.15 -1.33 18.23
CA TYR A 189 4.13 -0.75 19.09
C TYR A 189 4.50 0.65 19.54
N GLU A 190 3.48 1.49 19.72
CA GLU A 190 3.57 2.79 20.38
C GLU A 190 2.55 2.86 21.52
N ASN A 191 3.02 3.13 22.75
CA ASN A 191 2.20 3.10 23.97
C ASN A 191 1.37 1.81 24.08
N ASP A 192 2.03 0.68 23.79
CA ASP A 192 1.45 -0.67 23.78
C ASP A 192 0.34 -0.91 22.73
N ILE A 193 0.12 0.04 21.82
CA ILE A 193 -0.77 -0.10 20.66
C ILE A 193 0.05 -0.61 19.48
N GLN A 194 -0.34 -1.74 18.90
CA GLN A 194 0.31 -2.28 17.71
C GLN A 194 0.14 -1.30 16.54
N LYS A 195 1.26 -0.87 15.96
CA LYS A 195 1.28 0.00 14.78
C LYS A 195 1.56 -0.78 13.51
N LEU A 196 2.37 -1.82 13.61
CA LEU A 196 2.87 -2.55 12.46
C LEU A 196 3.23 -3.99 12.84
N LYS A 197 2.97 -4.94 11.95
CA LYS A 197 3.37 -6.34 12.04
C LYS A 197 3.81 -6.81 10.67
N ILE A 198 5.08 -7.21 10.53
CA ILE A 198 5.70 -7.54 9.23
C ILE A 198 6.23 -8.97 9.30
N PRO A 199 5.99 -9.81 8.27
CA PRO A 199 6.63 -11.13 8.17
C PRO A 199 8.16 -11.01 8.19
N SER A 200 8.84 -11.83 8.99
CA SER A 200 10.30 -11.77 9.12
C SER A 200 11.02 -12.02 7.79
N LYS A 201 10.41 -12.78 6.87
CA LYS A 201 10.95 -13.02 5.52
C LYS A 201 10.94 -11.81 4.60
N PHE A 202 10.36 -10.69 5.01
CA PHE A 202 10.45 -9.44 4.24
C PHE A 202 11.78 -8.72 4.51
N PHE A 203 12.50 -9.13 5.55
CA PHE A 203 13.77 -8.55 5.95
C PHE A 203 14.94 -9.30 5.34
N ASP A 204 15.80 -8.57 4.66
CA ASP A 204 17.04 -9.08 4.11
C ASP A 204 18.22 -8.67 5.00
N LEU A 205 19.18 -9.57 5.16
CA LEU A 205 20.42 -9.28 5.88
C LEU A 205 21.25 -8.27 5.07
N SER A 206 21.50 -7.12 5.66
CA SER A 206 22.29 -6.05 5.06
C SER A 206 23.56 -5.78 5.86
N LYS A 207 24.67 -5.63 5.13
CA LYS A 207 26.02 -5.48 5.68
C LYS A 207 26.72 -4.31 5.00
N GLY A 208 27.24 -3.37 5.79
CA GLY A 208 27.94 -2.19 5.30
C GLY A 208 28.87 -1.59 6.35
N SER A 209 29.62 -0.54 5.97
CA SER A 209 30.48 0.18 6.91
C SER A 209 29.63 0.86 7.99
N GLY A 210 29.71 0.36 9.23
CA GLY A 210 28.91 0.86 10.36
C GLY A 210 27.48 0.29 10.45
N PHE A 211 27.12 -0.65 9.57
CA PHE A 211 25.80 -1.25 9.54
C PHE A 211 25.92 -2.78 9.47
N TYR A 212 25.36 -3.47 10.46
CA TYR A 212 25.17 -4.92 10.43
C TYR A 212 23.80 -5.23 11.00
N GLY A 213 22.88 -5.68 10.15
CA GLY A 213 21.48 -5.79 10.53
C GLY A 213 20.58 -6.27 9.41
N TYR A 214 19.29 -6.16 9.64
CA TYR A 214 18.23 -6.53 8.72
C TYR A 214 17.52 -5.27 8.23
N THR A 215 17.16 -5.22 6.96
CA THR A 215 16.35 -4.12 6.44
C THR A 215 15.45 -4.63 5.35
N ILE A 216 14.30 -3.98 5.19
CA ILE A 216 13.44 -4.22 4.05
C ILE A 216 13.98 -3.36 2.92
N ILE A 217 14.90 -3.94 2.15
CA ILE A 217 15.63 -3.23 1.09
C ILE A 217 14.75 -3.01 -0.15
N LEU A 218 13.66 -3.78 -0.26
CA LEU A 218 13.02 -4.08 -1.52
C LEU A 218 11.49 -3.93 -1.41
N GLY A 219 10.93 -2.86 -2.00
CA GLY A 219 9.49 -2.61 -2.10
C GLY A 219 8.97 -1.39 -1.32
N LEU A 220 7.94 -0.74 -1.85
CA LEU A 220 7.36 0.48 -1.29
C LEU A 220 6.43 0.26 -0.08
N LEU A 221 6.00 -0.99 0.15
CA LEU A 221 5.10 -1.32 1.26
C LEU A 221 5.69 -0.95 2.63
N TYR A 222 6.99 -1.20 2.81
CA TYR A 222 7.68 -1.06 4.09
C TYR A 222 9.07 -0.42 3.92
N SER A 223 9.16 0.56 3.01
CA SER A 223 10.38 1.31 2.79
C SER A 223 10.85 2.01 4.07
N GLY A 224 12.17 2.03 4.32
CA GLY A 224 12.75 2.73 5.46
C GLY A 224 12.57 2.02 6.80
N ILE A 225 12.43 0.69 6.80
CA ILE A 225 12.38 -0.12 8.02
C ILE A 225 13.65 -0.95 8.16
N SER A 226 14.36 -0.79 9.28
CA SER A 226 15.60 -1.54 9.55
C SER A 226 15.75 -1.93 11.03
N ILE A 227 16.46 -3.04 11.26
CA ILE A 227 16.87 -3.59 12.57
C ILE A 227 18.39 -3.76 12.54
N ASN A 228 19.13 -2.90 13.23
CA ASN A 228 20.59 -2.86 13.16
C ASN A 228 21.19 -3.16 14.53
N THR A 229 22.46 -3.57 14.57
CA THR A 229 23.23 -3.65 15.80
C THR A 229 24.45 -2.75 15.69
N TYR A 230 24.71 -1.94 16.71
CA TYR A 230 25.99 -1.25 16.80
C TYR A 230 27.06 -2.27 17.18
N ASN A 231 28.12 -2.38 16.39
CA ASN A 231 29.18 -3.37 16.60
C ASN A 231 30.08 -2.94 17.79
N SER A 232 29.60 -3.07 19.03
CA SER A 232 30.45 -2.99 20.22
C SER A 232 31.05 -4.38 20.48
N GLN A 233 32.35 -4.45 20.70
CA GLN A 233 33.20 -5.66 20.75
C GLN A 233 32.86 -6.72 21.84
N ASP A 234 31.66 -6.72 22.43
CA ASP A 234 31.24 -7.66 23.47
C ASP A 234 30.29 -8.73 22.93
N VAL A 235 30.77 -9.97 22.91
CA VAL A 235 30.21 -11.12 22.17
C VAL A 235 29.13 -11.89 22.94
N SER A 236 28.83 -11.54 24.20
CA SER A 236 27.96 -12.34 25.08
C SER A 236 26.53 -11.82 25.25
N ILE A 237 26.21 -10.66 24.69
CA ILE A 237 24.85 -10.09 24.62
C ILE A 237 24.78 -9.45 23.24
N LEU A 238 23.85 -9.85 22.37
CA LEU A 238 23.68 -9.11 21.12
C LEU A 238 23.35 -7.65 21.48
N PRO A 239 24.28 -6.71 21.21
CA PRO A 239 24.25 -5.40 21.80
C PRO A 239 23.05 -4.67 21.20
N SER A 240 22.44 -3.83 22.01
CA SER A 240 21.29 -2.99 21.69
C SER A 240 20.93 -2.92 20.21
N ILE A 241 19.77 -3.47 19.82
CA ILE A 241 19.31 -3.28 18.45
C ILE A 241 18.91 -1.82 18.26
N TYR A 242 18.99 -1.34 17.04
CA TYR A 242 18.46 -0.08 16.57
C TYR A 242 17.34 -0.41 15.61
N PHE A 243 16.11 -0.01 15.95
CA PHE A 243 14.97 -0.20 15.06
C PHE A 243 14.54 1.16 14.51
N GLU A 244 14.57 1.27 13.20
CA GLU A 244 14.04 2.43 12.48
C GLU A 244 12.72 2.05 11.82
N TYR A 245 11.71 2.88 12.05
CA TYR A 245 10.42 2.82 11.37
C TYR A 245 10.12 4.20 10.80
N ILE A 246 9.99 4.26 9.48
CA ILE A 246 9.55 5.45 8.76
C ILE A 246 8.19 5.16 8.17
N ASP A 247 7.16 5.79 8.73
CA ASP A 247 5.83 5.75 8.13
C ASP A 247 5.73 6.87 7.10
N TYR A 248 5.78 6.49 5.85
CA TYR A 248 5.59 7.45 4.79
C TYR A 248 4.12 7.79 4.51
N ASN A 249 3.15 7.08 5.11
CA ASN A 249 1.70 7.31 4.98
C ASN A 249 1.25 7.61 3.54
N TYR A 250 1.71 6.79 2.60
CA TYR A 250 1.30 6.91 1.20
C TYR A 250 -0.03 6.22 0.99
N ILE A 251 -1.10 7.00 0.82
CA ILE A 251 -2.41 6.49 0.42
C ILE A 251 -2.55 6.71 -1.08
N LEU A 252 -2.69 5.62 -1.84
CA LEU A 252 -3.09 5.69 -3.24
C LEU A 252 -4.61 5.84 -3.32
N ASP A 253 -5.05 7.01 -3.78
CA ASP A 253 -6.45 7.29 -4.09
C ASP A 253 -6.68 7.11 -5.58
N ILE A 254 -7.61 6.21 -5.93
CA ILE A 254 -7.98 5.89 -7.30
C ILE A 254 -9.43 6.31 -7.52
N THR A 255 -9.64 7.25 -8.42
CA THR A 255 -10.98 7.66 -8.86
C THR A 255 -11.36 6.86 -10.08
N LEU A 256 -12.54 6.25 -10.09
CA LEU A 256 -13.06 5.44 -11.19
C LEU A 256 -14.27 6.13 -11.84
N ARG A 257 -14.47 5.87 -13.14
CA ARG A 257 -15.75 6.12 -13.80
C ARG A 257 -16.79 5.07 -13.39
N ASP A 258 -18.05 5.33 -13.74
CA ASP A 258 -19.16 4.38 -13.54
C ASP A 258 -18.93 3.02 -14.22
N ASP A 259 -18.19 3.00 -15.34
CA ASP A 259 -17.82 1.77 -16.05
C ASP A 259 -16.58 1.06 -15.46
N GLY A 260 -16.05 1.56 -14.35
CA GLY A 260 -14.91 0.98 -13.63
C GLY A 260 -13.54 1.38 -14.19
N VAL A 261 -13.47 2.14 -15.28
CA VAL A 261 -12.19 2.60 -15.82
C VAL A 261 -11.58 3.67 -14.91
N PRO A 262 -10.30 3.58 -14.53
CA PRO A 262 -9.64 4.61 -13.73
C PRO A 262 -9.63 5.96 -14.44
N ILE A 263 -9.89 7.03 -13.70
CA ILE A 263 -9.81 8.42 -14.18
C ILE A 263 -8.48 9.02 -13.74
N SER A 264 -8.15 8.84 -12.46
CA SER A 264 -6.94 9.31 -11.83
C SER A 264 -6.50 8.33 -10.75
N ALA A 265 -5.19 8.26 -10.54
CA ALA A 265 -4.59 7.61 -9.37
C ALA A 265 -3.55 8.57 -8.80
N LYS A 266 -3.67 8.91 -7.52
CA LYS A 266 -2.79 9.89 -6.87
C LYS A 266 -2.34 9.37 -5.51
N TYR A 267 -1.03 9.40 -5.32
CA TYR A 267 -0.45 9.22 -4.00
C TYR A 267 -0.63 10.50 -3.18
N ASN A 268 -1.41 10.40 -2.12
CA ASN A 268 -1.53 11.46 -1.13
C ASN A 268 -0.59 11.13 0.04
N LYS A 269 0.38 12.03 0.26
CA LYS A 269 1.31 11.95 1.38
C LYS A 269 0.68 12.65 2.58
N THR A 270 0.13 11.87 3.50
CA THR A 270 -0.42 12.39 4.75
C THR A 270 0.64 12.32 5.85
N VAL A 271 1.58 13.27 5.83
CA VAL A 271 2.64 13.47 6.85
C VAL A 271 3.63 12.29 6.97
N THR A 272 4.92 12.53 6.74
CA THR A 272 5.95 11.56 7.13
C THR A 272 6.06 11.57 8.64
N VAL A 273 5.68 10.46 9.29
CA VAL A 273 6.05 10.23 10.68
C VAL A 273 7.38 9.50 10.63
N ILE A 274 8.47 10.27 10.62
CA ILE A 274 9.77 9.72 10.96
C ILE A 274 9.69 9.48 12.47
N SER A 275 10.12 8.31 12.94
CA SER A 275 10.55 8.17 14.32
C SER A 275 12.06 8.38 14.36
N PRO A 276 12.59 9.62 14.26
CA PRO A 276 14.02 9.86 14.28
C PRO A 276 14.44 9.73 15.74
N GLY A 277 15.00 8.59 16.08
CA GLY A 277 15.74 8.48 17.31
C GLY A 277 16.87 7.52 17.04
N ASP A 278 18.09 7.94 17.35
CA ASP A 278 19.15 7.03 17.75
C ASP A 278 18.63 6.25 18.97
N ILE A 279 17.90 5.15 18.72
CA ILE A 279 17.33 4.31 19.75
C ILE A 279 18.18 3.06 19.92
N LEU A 280 19.17 3.16 20.80
CA LEU A 280 19.79 2.00 21.43
C LEU A 280 18.75 1.33 22.34
N TYR A 281 18.26 0.16 21.93
CA TYR A 281 17.32 -0.64 22.71
C TYR A 281 18.06 -1.64 23.63
N SER A 282 18.12 -1.39 24.93
CA SER A 282 18.61 -2.38 25.90
C SER A 282 17.57 -3.47 26.16
N LYS A 283 18.03 -4.70 26.40
CA LYS A 283 17.17 -5.81 26.85
C LYS A 283 16.52 -5.43 28.19
N ALA A 284 15.23 -5.71 28.36
CA ALA A 284 14.60 -5.61 29.68
C ALA A 284 15.07 -6.80 30.53
N ASP A 285 15.49 -6.52 31.77
CA ASP A 285 15.82 -7.53 32.77
C ASP A 285 14.60 -8.42 33.12
#